data_AF-A0A382UKJ0-F1
#
_entry.id   AF-A0A382UKJ0-F1
#
_cell.length_a   1.000
_cell.length_b   1.000
_cell.length_c   1.000
_cell.angle_alpha   90.00
_cell.angle_beta   90.00
_cell.angle_gamma   90.00
#
_symmetry.space_group_name_H-M   'P 1'
#
loop_
_entity.id
_entity.type
_entity.pdbx_description
1 polymer ?
#
loop_
_entity_poly.entity_id
_entity_poly.type
_entity_poly.pdbx_seq_one_letter_code
_entity_poly.pdbx_strand_id
1 'polypeptide(L)'
;FSTWFFYLFRKGQQILSAVIGLKSMPGFPYLNQQSTGAWIGLFFVSIWLGRSHFKEVSSKILFNNREINDSIEPIKYRLAFCGFLFAFGFIVIFCYQAGMSFWVISPFFLIFFVLSIAITRVRAELGPPTHEIVGMNPSNMLVDVIGTRKIGNNNLSIFPLFWFFAGRGYRGHLMPHQLESFKMAEQAKMNTNFLPLAMMIAMIVGSLSGFWALIHLSFRDGLGVIPIGHDSGVFRLLATRIKHPTEGDFWATFFMGTGFVVTLWFTLLRVKFLWWPLHPAGYALSTNNGID
;
A
#
# COMPACT_ATOMS: atom_id res chain seq x y z
N PHE A 1 5.29 -18.49 13.50
CA PHE A 1 6.05 -18.05 14.69
C PHE A 1 6.17 -16.54 14.79
N SER A 2 6.82 -15.84 13.85
CA SER A 2 7.04 -14.37 13.93
C SER A 2 5.75 -13.58 14.16
N THR A 3 4.69 -13.91 13.43
CA THR A 3 3.36 -13.30 13.58
C THR A 3 2.81 -13.40 15.01
N TRP A 4 2.89 -14.59 15.60
CA TRP A 4 2.44 -14.84 16.96
C TRP A 4 3.27 -14.06 18.00
N PHE A 5 4.60 -14.03 17.83
CA PHE A 5 5.47 -13.26 18.71
C PHE A 5 5.14 -11.76 18.67
N PHE A 6 5.02 -11.19 17.47
CA PHE A 6 4.73 -9.76 17.32
C PHE A 6 3.30 -9.40 17.74
N TYR A 7 2.35 -10.33 17.63
CA TYR A 7 1.03 -10.17 18.23
C TYR A 7 1.13 -10.01 19.76
N LEU A 8 1.86 -10.90 20.44
CA LEU A 8 2.06 -10.80 21.89
C LEU A 8 2.85 -9.54 22.27
N PHE A 9 3.86 -9.17 21.48
CA PHE A 9 4.60 -7.93 21.66
C PHE A 9 3.70 -6.70 21.57
N ARG A 10 2.82 -6.63 20.55
CA ARG A 10 1.81 -5.56 20.42
C ARG A 10 0.89 -5.52 21.64
N LYS A 11 0.36 -6.66 22.09
CA LYS A 11 -0.50 -6.73 23.29
C LYS A 11 0.26 -6.27 24.54
N GLY A 12 1.53 -6.65 24.69
CA GLY A 12 2.42 -6.19 25.74
C GLY A 12 2.61 -4.67 25.74
N GLN A 13 2.84 -4.06 24.58
CA GLN A 13 2.91 -2.60 24.44
C GLN A 13 1.61 -1.94 24.91
N GLN A 14 0.44 -2.46 24.51
CA GLN A 14 -0.86 -1.93 24.92
C GLN A 14 -1.08 -2.03 26.44
N ILE A 15 -0.73 -3.16 27.06
CA ILE A 15 -0.84 -3.36 28.51
C ILE A 15 0.10 -2.40 29.25
N LEU A 16 1.36 -2.30 28.84
CA LEU A 16 2.33 -1.37 29.44
C LEU A 16 1.86 0.09 29.31
N SER A 17 1.35 0.46 28.15
CA SER A 17 0.77 1.79 27.90
C SER A 17 -0.37 2.10 28.89
N ALA A 18 -1.23 1.11 29.15
CA ALA A 18 -2.35 1.25 30.07
C ALA A 18 -1.89 1.36 31.53
N VAL A 19 -0.86 0.60 31.93
CA VAL A 19 -0.30 0.60 33.30
C VAL A 19 0.44 1.91 33.61
N ILE A 20 1.23 2.42 32.66
CA ILE A 20 2.02 3.67 32.83
C ILE A 20 1.10 4.90 32.81
N GLY A 21 -0.18 4.75 32.43
CA GLY A 21 -1.12 5.86 32.40
C GLY A 21 -0.93 6.79 31.20
N LEU A 22 -0.27 6.33 30.13
CA LEU A 22 -0.06 7.09 28.89
C LEU A 22 -1.34 7.29 28.06
N LYS A 23 -2.52 7.05 28.66
CA LYS A 23 -3.84 7.30 28.05
C LYS A 23 -4.05 8.77 27.66
N SER A 24 -3.27 9.68 28.25
CA SER A 24 -3.28 11.12 27.93
C SER A 24 -2.77 11.44 26.52
N MET A 25 -2.02 10.54 25.88
CA MET A 25 -1.57 10.68 24.49
C MET A 25 -2.53 9.93 23.56
N PRO A 26 -3.44 10.63 22.85
CA PRO A 26 -4.43 9.99 21.99
C PRO A 26 -3.71 9.31 20.82
N GLY A 27 -3.61 7.97 20.88
CA GLY A 27 -2.99 7.16 19.85
C GLY A 27 -1.82 6.30 20.33
N PHE A 28 -1.24 6.55 21.50
CA PHE A 28 -0.14 5.73 22.04
C PHE A 28 -0.59 4.26 22.21
N PRO A 29 0.21 3.26 21.77
CA PRO A 29 1.60 3.34 21.32
C PRO A 29 1.79 3.54 19.79
N TYR A 30 0.84 4.15 19.08
CA TYR A 30 0.93 4.49 17.65
C TYR A 30 1.17 3.27 16.75
N LEU A 31 0.44 2.20 17.02
CA LEU A 31 0.59 0.90 16.37
C LEU A 31 0.44 0.95 14.83
N ASN A 32 -0.53 1.73 14.34
CA ASN A 32 -0.74 1.91 12.90
C ASN A 32 0.45 2.62 12.25
N GLN A 33 1.02 3.61 12.92
CA GLN A 33 2.19 4.35 12.43
C GLN A 33 3.45 3.49 12.50
N GLN A 34 3.68 2.76 13.59
CA GLN A 34 4.77 1.78 13.68
C GLN A 34 4.70 0.75 12.54
N SER A 35 3.51 0.18 12.29
CA SER A 35 3.30 -0.73 11.17
C SER A 35 3.56 -0.02 9.85
N THR A 36 3.08 1.21 9.65
CA THR A 36 3.33 2.00 8.43
C THR A 36 4.82 2.17 8.16
N GLY A 37 5.57 2.55 9.19
CA GLY A 37 7.02 2.60 9.14
C GLY A 37 7.65 1.29 8.70
N ALA A 38 7.12 0.17 9.22
CA ALA A 38 7.60 -1.15 8.86
C ALA A 38 7.35 -1.49 7.39
N TRP A 39 6.18 -1.15 6.83
CA TRP A 39 5.92 -1.35 5.40
C TRP A 39 6.82 -0.49 4.51
N ILE A 40 7.12 0.76 4.90
CA ILE A 40 8.13 1.57 4.22
C ILE A 40 9.50 0.89 4.29
N GLY A 41 9.87 0.34 5.46
CA GLY A 41 11.13 -0.38 5.65
C GLY A 41 11.24 -1.57 4.69
N LEU A 42 10.18 -2.37 4.58
CA LEU A 42 10.11 -3.50 3.66
C LEU A 42 10.24 -3.08 2.19
N PHE A 43 9.65 -1.94 1.81
CA PHE A 43 9.87 -1.37 0.47
C PHE A 43 11.35 -1.13 0.20
N PHE A 44 12.04 -0.40 1.08
CA PHE A 44 13.46 -0.10 0.89
C PHE A 44 14.34 -1.35 0.87
N VAL A 45 14.03 -2.34 1.71
CA VAL A 45 14.68 -3.66 1.67
C VAL A 45 14.46 -4.36 0.33
N SER A 46 13.24 -4.29 -0.22
CA SER A 46 12.91 -4.89 -1.51
C SER A 46 13.69 -4.24 -2.66
N ILE A 47 13.77 -2.90 -2.67
CA ILE A 47 14.57 -2.15 -3.64
C ILE A 47 16.06 -2.49 -3.50
N TRP A 48 16.56 -2.57 -2.27
CA TRP A 48 17.95 -2.92 -2.00
C TRP A 48 18.32 -4.31 -2.51
N LEU A 49 17.45 -5.31 -2.30
CA LEU A 49 17.66 -6.67 -2.79
C LEU A 49 17.58 -6.74 -4.32
N GLY A 50 16.69 -5.97 -4.95
CA GLY A 50 16.49 -5.93 -6.41
C GLY A 50 17.44 -5.01 -7.17
N ARG A 51 18.39 -4.33 -6.51
CA ARG A 51 19.19 -3.23 -7.09
C ARG A 51 19.93 -3.58 -8.40
N SER A 52 20.43 -4.81 -8.55
CA SER A 52 21.11 -5.24 -9.78
C SER A 52 20.14 -5.26 -10.95
N HIS A 53 18.98 -5.89 -10.76
CA HIS A 53 17.94 -5.97 -11.77
C HIS A 53 17.40 -4.58 -12.14
N PHE A 54 17.16 -3.70 -11.17
CA PHE A 54 16.75 -2.33 -11.48
C PHE A 54 17.81 -1.55 -12.26
N LYS A 55 19.10 -1.78 -12.00
CA LYS A 55 20.20 -1.17 -12.77
C LYS A 55 20.22 -1.68 -14.22
N GLU A 56 20.01 -2.97 -14.43
CA GLU A 56 19.91 -3.58 -15.77
C GLU A 56 18.72 -3.00 -16.54
N VAL A 57 17.52 -3.02 -15.95
CA VAL A 57 16.31 -2.47 -16.57
C VAL A 57 16.48 -0.99 -16.92
N SER A 58 17.06 -0.19 -16.01
CA SER A 58 17.34 1.23 -16.24
C SER A 58 18.34 1.44 -17.39
N SER A 59 19.38 0.62 -17.46
CA SER A 59 20.36 0.65 -18.55
C SER A 59 19.71 0.34 -19.91
N LYS A 60 18.81 -0.65 -19.96
CA LYS A 60 18.05 -0.99 -21.17
C LYS A 60 17.14 0.16 -21.61
N ILE A 61 16.46 0.82 -20.67
CA ILE A 61 15.53 1.92 -20.97
C ILE A 61 16.28 3.15 -21.49
N LEU A 62 17.37 3.54 -20.84
CA LEU A 62 18.09 4.80 -21.12
C LEU A 62 19.10 4.67 -22.27
N PHE A 63 19.87 3.58 -22.32
CA PHE A 63 20.99 3.42 -23.25
C PHE A 63 20.74 2.38 -24.34
N ASN A 64 19.56 1.74 -24.35
CA ASN A 64 19.20 0.69 -25.28
C ASN A 64 20.26 -0.43 -25.35
N ASN A 65 20.80 -0.82 -24.18
CA ASN A 65 21.82 -1.84 -24.10
C ASN A 65 21.33 -3.14 -24.78
N ARG A 66 22.06 -3.60 -25.81
CA ARG A 66 21.68 -4.76 -26.62
C ARG A 66 21.95 -6.09 -25.91
N GLU A 67 22.81 -6.09 -24.89
CA GLU A 67 23.15 -7.29 -24.12
C GLU A 67 21.98 -7.81 -23.27
N ILE A 68 21.09 -6.92 -22.85
CA ILE A 68 19.92 -7.28 -22.05
C ILE A 68 18.80 -7.71 -23.01
N ASN A 69 18.47 -9.00 -23.02
CA ASN A 69 17.42 -9.54 -23.86
C ASN A 69 16.05 -9.50 -23.15
N ASP A 70 15.14 -8.67 -23.63
CA ASP A 70 13.75 -8.55 -23.15
C ASP A 70 12.74 -9.22 -24.10
N SER A 71 13.18 -10.10 -25.00
CA SER A 71 12.30 -10.78 -25.97
C SER A 71 11.39 -11.84 -25.36
N ILE A 72 11.79 -12.39 -24.20
CA ILE A 72 11.05 -13.42 -23.46
C ILE A 72 10.07 -12.77 -22.46
N GLU A 73 10.26 -11.48 -22.17
CA GLU A 73 9.43 -10.75 -21.22
C GLU A 73 8.02 -10.50 -21.80
N PRO A 74 6.95 -10.59 -20.99
CA PRO A 74 5.58 -10.35 -21.45
C PRO A 74 5.38 -8.96 -22.08
N ILE A 75 6.15 -7.98 -21.62
CA ILE A 75 6.17 -6.61 -22.14
C ILE A 75 7.62 -6.15 -22.20
N LYS A 76 8.04 -5.62 -23.35
CA LYS A 76 9.36 -4.98 -23.50
C LYS A 76 9.52 -3.84 -22.49
N TYR A 77 10.71 -3.72 -21.88
CA TYR A 77 10.93 -2.78 -20.78
C TYR A 77 10.64 -1.32 -21.15
N ARG A 78 10.96 -0.90 -22.38
CA ARG A 78 10.69 0.47 -22.86
C ARG A 78 9.19 0.74 -23.03
N LEU A 79 8.43 -0.25 -23.50
CA LEU A 79 6.98 -0.10 -23.66
C LEU A 79 6.29 -0.03 -22.29
N ALA A 80 6.71 -0.87 -21.34
CA ALA A 80 6.24 -0.82 -19.96
C ALA A 80 6.54 0.53 -19.30
N PHE A 81 7.75 1.07 -19.50
CA PHE A 81 8.14 2.37 -18.96
C PHE A 81 7.37 3.53 -19.59
N CYS A 82 7.21 3.57 -20.92
CA CYS A 82 6.38 4.58 -21.59
C CYS A 82 4.91 4.50 -21.15
N GLY A 83 4.36 3.29 -21.02
CA GLY A 83 3.01 3.07 -20.53
C GLY A 83 2.84 3.57 -19.09
N PHE A 84 3.83 3.30 -18.22
CA PHE A 84 3.86 3.83 -16.86
C PHE A 84 3.90 5.37 -16.85
N LEU A 85 4.78 6.00 -17.63
CA LEU A 85 4.86 7.47 -17.70
C LEU A 85 3.57 8.10 -18.23
N PHE A 86 2.96 7.49 -19.24
CA PHE A 86 1.68 7.96 -19.77
C PHE A 86 0.55 7.83 -18.74
N ALA A 87 0.42 6.66 -18.09
CA ALA A 87 -0.59 6.43 -17.06
C ALA A 87 -0.39 7.33 -15.84
N PHE A 88 0.87 7.54 -15.42
CA PHE A 88 1.22 8.45 -14.33
C PHE A 88 0.94 9.91 -14.69
N GLY A 89 1.28 10.34 -15.91
CA GLY A 89 0.94 11.67 -16.40
C GLY A 89 -0.57 11.89 -16.45
N PHE A 90 -1.31 10.91 -16.95
CA PHE A 90 -2.77 10.95 -17.01
C PHE A 90 -3.39 11.08 -15.62
N ILE A 91 -2.98 10.25 -14.65
CA ILE A 91 -3.56 10.31 -13.30
C ILE A 91 -3.20 11.62 -12.58
N VAL A 92 -2.00 12.16 -12.81
CA VAL A 92 -1.60 13.48 -12.28
C VAL A 92 -2.48 14.59 -12.84
N ILE A 93 -2.69 14.62 -14.16
CA ILE A 93 -3.56 15.61 -14.82
C ILE A 93 -5.00 15.46 -14.32
N PHE A 94 -5.50 14.23 -14.20
CA PHE A 94 -6.85 13.95 -13.68
C PHE A 94 -7.02 14.49 -12.26
N CYS A 95 -6.06 14.21 -11.37
CA CYS A 95 -6.11 14.70 -9.98
C CYS A 95 -6.00 16.23 -9.90
N TYR A 96 -5.18 16.84 -10.77
CA TYR A 96 -5.07 18.29 -10.84
C TYR A 96 -6.39 18.94 -11.28
N GLN A 97 -7.02 18.40 -12.32
CA GLN A 97 -8.35 18.86 -12.78
C GLN A 97 -9.44 18.61 -11.73
N ALA A 98 -9.31 17.56 -10.92
CA ALA A 98 -10.20 17.31 -9.78
C ALA A 98 -10.01 18.31 -8.63
N GLY A 99 -9.01 19.21 -8.69
CA GLY A 99 -8.78 20.28 -7.72
C GLY A 99 -7.65 20.01 -6.73
N MET A 100 -6.86 18.95 -6.92
CA MET A 100 -5.68 18.69 -6.10
C MET A 100 -4.46 19.53 -6.55
N SER A 101 -3.62 19.91 -5.60
CA SER A 101 -2.35 20.58 -5.88
C SER A 101 -1.23 19.58 -6.21
N PHE A 102 -0.36 19.90 -7.16
CA PHE A 102 0.76 19.03 -7.59
C PHE A 102 1.62 18.54 -6.43
N TRP A 103 1.91 19.39 -5.44
CA TRP A 103 2.74 19.02 -4.29
C TRP A 103 2.10 17.95 -3.40
N VAL A 104 0.77 17.74 -3.44
CA VAL A 104 0.06 16.66 -2.71
C VAL A 104 -0.09 15.42 -3.57
N ILE A 105 -0.33 15.59 -4.88
CA ILE A 105 -0.48 14.47 -5.83
C ILE A 105 0.77 13.58 -5.81
N SER A 106 1.95 14.18 -5.97
CA SER A 106 3.21 13.45 -6.03
C SER A 106 3.48 12.56 -4.80
N PRO A 107 3.46 13.08 -3.55
CA PRO A 107 3.70 12.24 -2.38
C PRO A 107 2.55 11.25 -2.11
N PHE A 108 1.29 11.58 -2.46
CA PHE A 108 0.18 10.62 -2.34
C PHE A 108 0.45 9.35 -3.17
N PHE A 109 0.76 9.51 -4.46
CA PHE A 109 1.02 8.37 -5.33
C PHE A 109 2.36 7.71 -5.04
N LEU A 110 3.37 8.46 -4.60
CA LEU A 110 4.64 7.88 -4.16
C LEU A 110 4.41 6.93 -2.98
N ILE A 111 3.67 7.36 -1.95
CA ILE A 111 3.31 6.52 -0.80
C ILE A 111 2.50 5.31 -1.26
N PHE A 112 1.53 5.52 -2.17
CA PHE A 112 0.75 4.42 -2.74
C PHE A 112 1.64 3.36 -3.41
N PHE A 113 2.60 3.75 -4.24
CA PHE A 113 3.51 2.81 -4.90
C PHE A 113 4.47 2.14 -3.92
N VAL A 114 4.97 2.86 -2.92
CA VAL A 114 5.80 2.29 -1.84
C VAL A 114 5.04 1.15 -1.13
N LEU A 115 3.80 1.42 -0.72
CA LEU A 115 2.94 0.40 -0.10
C LEU A 115 2.62 -0.73 -1.07
N SER A 116 2.28 -0.43 -2.32
CA SER A 116 1.97 -1.40 -3.37
C SER A 116 3.11 -2.41 -3.58
N ILE A 117 4.34 -1.91 -3.68
CA ILE A 117 5.53 -2.73 -3.90
C ILE A 117 5.84 -3.57 -2.67
N ALA A 118 5.79 -2.98 -1.48
CA ALA A 118 6.04 -3.71 -0.24
C ALA A 118 5.03 -4.85 -0.03
N ILE A 119 3.75 -4.58 -0.27
CA ILE A 119 2.67 -5.58 -0.17
C ILE A 119 2.84 -6.68 -1.21
N THR A 120 3.19 -6.31 -2.45
CA THR A 120 3.48 -7.28 -3.52
C THR A 120 4.65 -8.18 -3.13
N ARG A 121 5.72 -7.63 -2.55
CA ARG A 121 6.85 -8.42 -2.08
C ARG A 121 6.45 -9.38 -0.97
N VAL A 122 5.73 -8.90 0.04
CA VAL A 122 5.27 -9.74 1.15
C VAL A 122 4.34 -10.85 0.65
N ARG A 123 3.46 -10.56 -0.31
CA ARG A 123 2.60 -11.57 -0.96
C ARG A 123 3.39 -12.60 -1.74
N ALA A 124 4.44 -12.17 -2.45
CA ALA A 124 5.32 -13.10 -3.16
C ALA A 124 6.10 -14.02 -2.19
N GLU A 125 6.43 -13.57 -0.98
CA GLU A 125 7.18 -14.35 0.01
C GLU A 125 6.30 -15.26 0.88
N LEU A 126 5.13 -14.78 1.31
CA LEU A 126 4.31 -15.41 2.35
C LEU A 126 2.95 -15.88 1.83
N GLY A 127 2.64 -15.64 0.56
CA GLY A 127 1.29 -15.80 0.02
C GLY A 127 0.36 -14.65 0.40
N PRO A 128 -0.91 -14.69 -0.04
CA PRO A 128 -1.89 -13.65 0.26
C PRO A 128 -2.07 -13.55 1.78
N PRO A 129 -1.68 -12.44 2.44
CA PRO A 129 -1.91 -12.30 3.85
C PRO A 129 -3.42 -12.28 4.08
N THR A 130 -3.89 -13.15 4.96
CA THR A 130 -5.27 -13.17 5.44
C THR A 130 -5.64 -11.90 6.21
N HIS A 131 -4.71 -10.98 6.41
CA HIS A 131 -4.78 -9.91 7.40
C HIS A 131 -5.04 -8.55 6.74
N GLU A 132 -6.00 -7.80 7.27
CA GLU A 132 -6.32 -6.46 6.78
C GLU A 132 -5.28 -5.45 7.24
N ILE A 133 -4.85 -4.56 6.35
CA ILE A 133 -4.07 -3.38 6.73
C ILE A 133 -5.08 -2.25 6.91
N VAL A 134 -5.37 -1.88 8.15
CA VAL A 134 -6.41 -0.89 8.49
C VAL A 134 -5.75 0.41 8.94
N GLY A 135 -6.21 1.53 8.38
CA GLY A 135 -5.73 2.86 8.79
C GLY A 135 -4.34 3.23 8.27
N MET A 136 -3.72 2.37 7.47
CA MET A 136 -2.44 2.64 6.82
C MET A 136 -2.67 2.82 5.34
N ASN A 137 -2.80 4.08 4.96
CA ASN A 137 -3.03 4.45 3.57
C ASN A 137 -2.36 5.80 3.27
N PRO A 138 -2.13 6.13 1.99
CA PRO A 138 -1.51 7.39 1.60
C PRO A 138 -2.20 8.62 2.20
N SER A 139 -3.52 8.60 2.29
CA SER A 139 -4.29 9.74 2.83
C SER A 139 -4.01 9.97 4.32
N ASN A 140 -3.97 8.91 5.12
CA ASN A 140 -3.71 8.97 6.55
C ASN A 140 -2.26 9.32 6.81
N MET A 141 -1.32 8.76 6.04
CA MET A 141 0.10 9.05 6.17
C MET A 141 0.41 10.53 5.89
N LEU A 142 -0.19 11.10 4.83
CA LEU A 142 -0.04 12.53 4.56
C LEU A 142 -0.63 13.37 5.69
N VAL A 143 -1.80 13.00 6.21
CA VAL A 143 -2.43 13.71 7.33
C VAL A 143 -1.58 13.60 8.60
N ASP A 144 -1.03 12.44 8.92
CA ASP A 144 -0.18 12.23 10.09
C ASP A 144 1.10 13.08 10.03
N VAL A 145 1.75 13.16 8.85
CA VAL A 145 3.02 13.88 8.70
C VAL A 145 2.82 15.38 8.51
N ILE A 146 1.84 15.79 7.70
CA ILE A 146 1.70 17.17 7.22
C ILE A 146 0.58 17.92 7.95
N GLY A 147 -0.45 17.22 8.40
CA GLY A 147 -1.65 17.79 8.99
C GLY A 147 -2.70 18.17 7.95
N THR A 148 -3.97 18.15 8.36
CA THR A 148 -5.08 18.53 7.47
C THR A 148 -5.07 20.01 7.12
N ARG A 149 -4.56 20.88 8.01
CA ARG A 149 -4.50 22.33 7.77
C ARG A 149 -3.63 22.68 6.57
N LYS A 150 -2.41 22.12 6.48
CA LYS A 150 -1.47 22.40 5.40
C LYS A 150 -1.85 21.72 4.09
N ILE A 151 -2.45 20.52 4.15
CA ILE A 151 -2.96 19.82 2.96
C ILE A 151 -4.09 20.63 2.31
N GLY A 152 -4.98 21.23 3.11
CA GLY A 152 -6.06 22.08 2.62
C GLY A 152 -7.28 21.32 2.10
N ASN A 153 -8.44 21.99 2.15
CA ASN A 153 -9.74 21.37 1.95
C ASN A 153 -9.94 20.79 0.54
N ASN A 154 -9.42 21.45 -0.49
CA ASN A 154 -9.54 20.99 -1.89
C ASN A 154 -8.81 19.66 -2.12
N ASN A 155 -7.68 19.44 -1.46
CA ASN A 155 -6.96 18.17 -1.56
C ASN A 155 -7.68 17.08 -0.75
N LEU A 156 -8.14 17.42 0.46
CA LEU A 156 -8.84 16.49 1.33
C LEU A 156 -10.15 15.98 0.73
N SER A 157 -10.88 16.80 -0.02
CA SER A 157 -12.16 16.42 -0.63
C SER A 157 -12.04 15.28 -1.65
N ILE A 158 -10.87 15.10 -2.26
CA ILE A 158 -10.61 14.08 -3.26
C ILE A 158 -10.13 12.76 -2.66
N PHE A 159 -9.49 12.78 -1.47
CA PHE A 159 -8.98 11.56 -0.82
C PHE A 159 -10.01 10.43 -0.66
N PRO A 160 -11.29 10.68 -0.28
CA PRO A 160 -12.29 9.62 -0.20
C PRO A 160 -12.55 8.91 -1.53
N LEU A 161 -12.40 9.60 -2.67
CA LEU A 161 -12.62 9.00 -3.99
C LEU A 161 -11.56 7.94 -4.34
N PHE A 162 -10.41 7.97 -3.68
CA PHE A 162 -9.33 7.00 -3.85
C PHE A 162 -9.44 5.81 -2.90
N TRP A 163 -10.49 5.75 -2.08
CA TRP A 163 -10.61 4.71 -1.08
C TRP A 163 -10.70 3.30 -1.68
N PHE A 164 -11.29 3.15 -2.87
CA PHE A 164 -11.43 1.84 -3.52
C PHE A 164 -10.10 1.12 -3.79
N PHE A 165 -8.99 1.86 -3.99
CA PHE A 165 -7.67 1.26 -4.22
C PHE A 165 -6.66 1.55 -3.11
N ALA A 166 -6.84 2.65 -2.38
CA ALA A 166 -5.88 3.11 -1.38
C ALA A 166 -6.42 3.01 0.05
N GLY A 167 -7.73 2.83 0.26
CA GLY A 167 -8.40 3.08 1.55
C GLY A 167 -8.19 2.03 2.63
N ARG A 168 -8.55 0.78 2.31
CA ARG A 168 -8.51 -0.36 3.25
C ARG A 168 -8.32 -1.68 2.49
N GLY A 169 -7.75 -2.68 3.15
CA GLY A 169 -7.91 -4.08 2.74
C GLY A 169 -7.19 -4.44 1.45
N TYR A 170 -5.90 -4.73 1.54
CA TYR A 170 -5.04 -5.00 0.40
C TYR A 170 -5.18 -6.40 -0.21
N ARG A 171 -6.21 -7.16 0.20
CA ARG A 171 -6.58 -8.43 -0.45
C ARG A 171 -6.92 -8.20 -1.92
N GLY A 172 -7.60 -7.10 -2.24
CA GLY A 172 -7.97 -6.68 -3.60
C GLY A 172 -6.88 -5.89 -4.34
N HIS A 173 -5.67 -5.74 -3.78
CA HIS A 173 -4.67 -4.85 -4.38
C HIS A 173 -4.21 -5.36 -5.75
N LEU A 174 -4.21 -4.48 -6.76
CA LEU A 174 -4.04 -4.89 -8.16
C LEU A 174 -2.64 -5.47 -8.43
N MET A 175 -1.58 -4.80 -7.97
CA MET A 175 -0.20 -5.20 -8.29
C MET A 175 0.16 -6.65 -7.85
N PRO A 176 -0.18 -7.11 -6.63
CA PRO A 176 0.02 -8.51 -6.26
C PRO A 176 -0.78 -9.50 -7.10
N HIS A 177 -2.04 -9.20 -7.43
CA HIS A 177 -2.85 -10.07 -8.30
C HIS A 177 -2.22 -10.21 -9.68
N GLN A 178 -1.62 -9.12 -10.18
CA GLN A 178 -0.89 -9.16 -11.44
C GLN A 178 0.36 -10.05 -11.35
N LEU A 179 1.15 -9.92 -10.28
CA LEU A 179 2.33 -10.76 -10.05
C LEU A 179 1.97 -12.24 -9.90
N GLU A 180 0.92 -12.54 -9.14
CA GLU A 180 0.42 -13.91 -8.96
C GLU A 180 -0.07 -14.50 -10.30
N SER A 181 -0.72 -13.70 -11.14
CA SER A 181 -1.14 -14.10 -12.49
C SER A 181 0.06 -14.45 -13.38
N PHE A 182 1.10 -13.62 -13.39
CA PHE A 182 2.34 -13.94 -14.09
C PHE A 182 3.01 -15.20 -13.55
N LYS A 183 3.01 -15.39 -12.22
CA LYS A 183 3.60 -16.58 -11.61
C LYS A 183 2.85 -17.87 -11.96
N MET A 184 1.52 -17.82 -12.00
CA MET A 184 0.68 -18.93 -12.44
C MET A 184 0.94 -19.26 -13.91
N ALA A 185 1.04 -18.24 -14.77
CA ALA A 185 1.35 -18.45 -16.19
C ALA A 185 2.74 -19.07 -16.40
N GLU A 186 3.74 -18.64 -15.63
CA GLU A 186 5.09 -19.23 -15.62
C GLU A 186 5.03 -20.72 -15.23
N GLN A 187 4.34 -21.05 -14.12
CA GLN A 187 4.21 -22.45 -13.66
C GLN A 187 3.45 -23.33 -14.66
N ALA A 188 2.42 -22.78 -15.30
CA ALA A 188 1.65 -23.46 -16.33
C ALA A 188 2.35 -23.49 -17.71
N LYS A 189 3.55 -22.89 -17.83
CA LYS A 189 4.30 -22.74 -19.10
C LYS A 189 3.46 -22.11 -20.22
N MET A 190 2.60 -21.16 -19.85
CA MET A 190 1.73 -20.45 -20.79
C MET A 190 2.51 -19.38 -21.54
N ASN A 191 2.08 -19.11 -22.78
CA ASN A 191 2.56 -17.95 -23.52
C ASN A 191 2.02 -16.66 -22.86
N THR A 192 2.92 -15.86 -22.29
CA THR A 192 2.59 -14.65 -21.53
C THR A 192 2.38 -13.42 -22.41
N ASN A 193 2.60 -13.48 -23.72
CA ASN A 193 2.55 -12.30 -24.60
C ASN A 193 1.17 -11.60 -24.61
N PHE A 194 0.09 -12.38 -24.50
CA PHE A 194 -1.28 -11.84 -24.46
C PHE A 194 -1.82 -11.67 -23.04
N LEU A 195 -1.08 -12.14 -22.02
CA LEU A 195 -1.55 -12.12 -20.64
C LEU A 195 -1.77 -10.69 -20.11
N PRO A 196 -0.89 -9.70 -20.35
CA PRO A 196 -1.16 -8.32 -19.94
C PRO A 196 -2.43 -7.73 -20.54
N LEU A 197 -2.69 -8.03 -21.82
CA LEU A 197 -3.91 -7.56 -22.51
C LEU A 197 -5.15 -8.23 -21.91
N ALA A 198 -5.11 -9.54 -21.69
CA ALA A 198 -6.20 -10.27 -21.05
C ALA A 198 -6.50 -9.72 -19.64
N MET A 199 -5.47 -9.44 -18.85
CA MET A 199 -5.61 -8.82 -17.53
C MET A 199 -6.22 -7.41 -17.62
N MET A 200 -5.83 -6.62 -18.62
CA MET A 200 -6.40 -5.28 -18.84
C MET A 200 -7.89 -5.34 -19.18
N ILE A 201 -8.29 -6.24 -20.09
CA ILE A 201 -9.69 -6.45 -20.45
C ILE A 201 -10.47 -6.94 -19.22
N ALA A 202 -9.94 -7.89 -18.47
CA ALA A 202 -10.56 -8.41 -17.26
C ALA A 202 -10.75 -7.32 -16.19
N MET A 203 -9.77 -6.42 -16.02
CA MET A 203 -9.89 -5.28 -15.10
C MET A 203 -11.02 -4.32 -15.53
N ILE A 204 -11.13 -4.00 -16.82
CA ILE A 204 -12.18 -3.10 -17.34
C ILE A 204 -13.56 -3.74 -17.19
N VAL A 205 -13.74 -4.95 -17.73
CA VAL A 205 -15.01 -5.67 -17.68
C VAL A 205 -15.41 -5.96 -16.24
N GLY A 206 -14.49 -6.46 -15.42
CA GLY A 206 -14.73 -6.73 -14.00
C GLY A 206 -15.13 -5.49 -13.21
N SER A 207 -14.50 -4.34 -13.47
CA SER A 207 -14.90 -3.07 -12.84
C SER A 207 -16.32 -2.66 -13.24
N LEU A 208 -16.65 -2.69 -14.53
CA LEU A 208 -17.98 -2.35 -15.03
C LEU A 208 -19.06 -3.30 -14.51
N SER A 209 -18.77 -4.61 -14.49
CA SER A 209 -19.64 -5.62 -13.89
C SER A 209 -19.84 -5.39 -12.39
N GLY A 210 -18.79 -4.99 -11.67
CA GLY A 210 -18.86 -4.63 -10.24
C GLY A 210 -19.77 -3.43 -9.99
N PHE A 211 -19.63 -2.36 -10.77
CA PHE A 211 -20.53 -1.20 -10.71
C PHE A 211 -21.97 -1.57 -11.02
N TRP A 212 -22.20 -2.34 -12.09
CA TRP A 212 -23.54 -2.81 -12.45
C TRP A 212 -24.15 -3.67 -11.34
N ALA A 213 -23.40 -4.63 -10.80
CA ALA A 213 -23.87 -5.50 -9.73
C ALA A 213 -24.20 -4.71 -8.45
N LEU A 214 -23.34 -3.77 -8.06
CA LEU A 214 -23.59 -2.89 -6.92
C LEU A 214 -24.90 -2.12 -7.09
N ILE A 215 -25.09 -1.46 -8.25
CA ILE A 215 -26.31 -0.69 -8.53
C ILE A 215 -27.54 -1.60 -8.58
N HIS A 216 -27.45 -2.73 -9.29
CA HIS A 216 -28.57 -3.66 -9.45
C HIS A 216 -29.02 -4.24 -8.10
N LEU A 217 -28.08 -4.73 -7.30
CA LEU A 217 -28.37 -5.24 -5.96
C LEU A 217 -28.94 -4.09 -5.10
N SER A 218 -28.39 -2.88 -5.19
CA SER A 218 -28.87 -1.71 -4.43
C SER A 218 -30.32 -1.36 -4.71
N PHE A 219 -30.79 -1.52 -5.95
CA PHE A 219 -32.19 -1.34 -6.31
C PHE A 219 -33.08 -2.52 -5.88
N ARG A 220 -32.55 -3.74 -5.91
CA ARG A 220 -33.31 -4.96 -5.59
C ARG A 220 -33.51 -5.14 -4.09
N ASP A 221 -32.43 -5.07 -3.33
CA ASP A 221 -32.38 -5.46 -1.91
C ASP A 221 -32.30 -4.23 -0.98
N GLY A 222 -32.05 -3.04 -1.55
CA GLY A 222 -31.88 -1.79 -0.82
C GLY A 222 -30.47 -1.59 -0.28
N LEU A 223 -30.00 -0.34 -0.30
CA LEU A 223 -28.67 0.06 0.20
C LEU A 223 -28.47 -0.18 1.71
N GLY A 224 -29.54 -0.42 2.47
CA GLY A 224 -29.45 -0.76 3.89
C GLY A 224 -29.06 -2.22 4.15
N VAL A 225 -29.31 -3.12 3.19
CA VAL A 225 -29.02 -4.56 3.31
C VAL A 225 -27.67 -4.89 2.68
N ILE A 226 -27.29 -4.16 1.62
CA ILE A 226 -25.97 -4.30 1.01
C ILE A 226 -25.01 -3.43 1.81
N PRO A 227 -24.10 -4.01 2.60
CA PRO A 227 -23.02 -3.21 3.12
C PRO A 227 -22.28 -2.65 1.91
N ILE A 228 -22.28 -1.33 1.72
CA ILE A 228 -21.32 -0.62 0.85
C ILE A 228 -19.93 -0.72 1.50
N GLY A 229 -19.56 -1.97 1.81
CA GLY A 229 -18.70 -2.37 2.89
C GLY A 229 -17.36 -1.71 2.73
N HIS A 230 -16.91 -1.09 3.82
CA HIS A 230 -15.63 -0.41 3.97
C HIS A 230 -15.51 0.99 3.36
N ASP A 231 -16.40 1.45 2.47
CA ASP A 231 -16.52 2.88 2.09
C ASP A 231 -17.38 3.68 3.08
N SER A 232 -18.13 2.99 3.94
CA SER A 232 -18.99 3.63 4.94
C SER A 232 -18.16 4.47 5.92
N GLY A 233 -18.36 5.79 5.88
CA GLY A 233 -17.74 6.74 6.79
C GLY A 233 -16.54 7.52 6.24
N VAL A 234 -16.10 7.29 5.00
CA VAL A 234 -15.00 8.08 4.39
C VAL A 234 -15.37 9.56 4.26
N PHE A 235 -16.61 9.86 3.87
CA PHE A 235 -17.12 11.24 3.82
C PHE A 235 -17.37 11.84 5.22
N ARG A 236 -17.68 11.00 6.22
CA ARG A 236 -17.75 11.46 7.62
C ARG A 236 -16.37 11.80 8.17
N LEU A 237 -15.36 11.00 7.82
CA LEU A 237 -13.95 11.29 8.14
C LEU A 237 -13.51 12.59 7.45
N LEU A 238 -13.85 12.78 6.18
CA LEU A 238 -13.61 14.05 5.47
C LEU A 238 -14.27 15.23 6.20
N ALA A 239 -15.57 15.13 6.53
CA ALA A 239 -16.27 16.17 7.25
C ALA A 239 -15.59 16.49 8.60
N THR A 240 -15.10 15.47 9.30
CA THR A 240 -14.35 15.63 10.55
C THR A 240 -13.04 16.37 10.32
N ARG A 241 -12.27 15.99 9.29
CA ARG A 241 -10.98 16.62 8.93
C ARG A 241 -11.11 18.08 8.51
N ILE A 242 -12.22 18.43 7.84
CA ILE A 242 -12.52 19.81 7.46
C ILE A 242 -12.99 20.64 8.66
N LYS A 243 -13.88 20.08 9.49
CA LYS A 243 -14.43 20.80 10.67
C LYS A 243 -13.41 20.97 11.80
N HIS A 244 -12.47 20.05 11.92
CA HIS A 244 -11.43 20.05 12.94
C HIS A 244 -10.04 19.95 12.31
N PRO A 245 -9.50 21.03 11.72
CA PRO A 245 -8.18 21.03 11.12
C PRO A 245 -7.08 20.82 12.16
N THR A 246 -6.18 19.89 11.91
CA THR A 246 -5.04 19.54 12.76
C THR A 246 -3.72 19.87 12.06
N GLU A 247 -2.69 20.15 12.84
CA GLU A 247 -1.30 20.13 12.37
C GLU A 247 -0.82 18.67 12.21
N GLY A 248 0.37 18.50 11.63
CA GLY A 248 1.05 17.20 11.60
C GLY A 248 1.33 16.70 13.01
N ASP A 249 1.13 15.41 13.23
CA ASP A 249 1.39 14.75 14.50
C ASP A 249 2.86 14.28 14.55
N PHE A 250 3.65 14.98 15.36
CA PHE A 250 5.05 14.67 15.58
C PHE A 250 5.24 13.26 16.13
N TRP A 251 4.39 12.82 17.08
CA TRP A 251 4.50 11.50 17.68
C TRP A 251 4.12 10.41 16.69
N ALA A 252 3.06 10.62 15.91
CA ALA A 252 2.71 9.72 14.81
C ALA A 252 3.88 9.53 13.84
N THR A 253 4.52 10.63 13.44
CA THR A 253 5.69 10.59 12.54
C THR A 253 6.91 9.94 13.19
N PHE A 254 7.15 10.21 14.48
CA PHE A 254 8.23 9.58 15.25
C PHE A 254 8.06 8.06 15.32
N PHE A 255 6.87 7.57 15.69
CA PHE A 255 6.59 6.14 15.76
C PHE A 255 6.57 5.46 14.38
N MET A 256 6.25 6.20 13.32
CA MET A 256 6.48 5.74 11.96
C MET A 256 7.98 5.56 11.68
N GLY A 257 8.81 6.52 12.07
CA GLY A 257 10.27 6.40 11.99
C GLY A 257 10.81 5.21 12.80
N THR A 258 10.31 4.98 14.01
CA THR A 258 10.75 3.83 14.83
C THR A 258 10.39 2.50 14.18
N GLY A 259 9.17 2.36 13.65
CA GLY A 259 8.75 1.18 12.92
C GLY A 259 9.63 0.85 11.71
N PHE A 260 10.04 1.89 10.97
CA PHE A 260 10.98 1.79 9.87
C PHE A 260 12.35 1.28 10.33
N VAL A 261 12.95 1.91 11.34
CA VAL A 261 14.27 1.53 11.87
C VAL A 261 14.26 0.11 12.43
N VAL A 262 13.22 -0.26 13.19
CA VAL A 262 13.05 -1.61 13.74
C VAL A 262 13.01 -2.66 12.63
N THR A 263 12.36 -2.34 11.51
CA THR A 263 12.26 -3.25 10.36
C THR A 263 13.60 -3.44 9.66
N LEU A 264 14.36 -2.37 9.46
CA LEU A 264 15.73 -2.46 8.95
C LEU A 264 16.62 -3.26 9.89
N TRP A 265 16.50 -3.03 11.19
CA TRP A 265 17.27 -3.75 12.20
C TRP A 265 16.97 -5.25 12.18
N PHE A 266 15.71 -5.66 12.16
CA PHE A 266 15.33 -7.07 12.01
C PHE A 266 15.81 -7.68 10.69
N THR A 267 15.77 -6.91 9.61
CA THR A 267 16.31 -7.36 8.32
C THR A 267 17.81 -7.60 8.41
N LEU A 268 18.58 -6.69 9.01
CA LEU A 268 20.03 -6.83 9.19
C LEU A 268 20.39 -8.01 10.08
N LEU A 269 19.65 -8.21 11.19
CA LEU A 269 19.85 -9.36 12.06
C LEU A 269 19.63 -10.67 11.31
N ARG A 270 18.59 -10.74 10.47
CA ARG A 270 18.29 -11.94 9.69
C ARG A 270 19.34 -12.23 8.61
N VAL A 271 19.93 -11.20 8.00
CA VAL A 271 21.01 -11.37 7.03
C VAL A 271 22.31 -11.81 7.70
N LYS A 272 22.61 -11.31 8.91
CA LYS A 272 23.84 -11.66 9.65
C LYS A 272 23.74 -12.97 10.43
N PHE A 273 22.56 -13.30 10.96
CA PHE A 273 22.35 -14.43 11.86
C PHE A 273 21.34 -15.42 11.27
N LEU A 274 21.85 -16.52 10.71
CA LEU A 274 21.03 -17.56 10.06
C LEU A 274 19.98 -18.20 11.01
N TRP A 275 20.26 -18.24 12.31
CA TRP A 275 19.36 -18.80 13.31
C TRP A 275 18.23 -17.85 13.75
N TRP A 276 18.18 -16.61 13.24
CA TRP A 276 17.27 -15.60 13.75
C TRP A 276 15.82 -15.89 13.32
N PRO A 277 14.89 -16.17 14.26
CA PRO A 277 13.59 -16.72 13.92
C PRO A 277 12.54 -15.65 13.58
N LEU A 278 12.86 -14.36 13.73
CA LEU A 278 11.91 -13.26 13.55
C LEU A 278 12.03 -12.63 12.17
N HIS A 279 10.93 -12.73 11.40
CA HIS A 279 10.80 -12.13 10.08
C HIS A 279 10.29 -10.67 10.18
N PRO A 280 10.91 -9.70 9.48
CA PRO A 280 10.47 -8.30 9.50
C PRO A 280 9.02 -8.10 8.99
N ALA A 281 8.60 -8.87 7.97
CA ALA A 281 7.19 -8.89 7.54
C ALA A 281 6.21 -9.28 8.66
N GLY A 282 6.61 -10.14 9.61
CA GLY A 282 5.79 -10.47 10.77
C GLY A 282 5.53 -9.24 11.67
N TYR A 283 6.53 -8.37 11.83
CA TYR A 283 6.37 -7.11 12.56
C TYR A 283 5.39 -6.18 11.83
N ALA A 284 5.58 -5.98 10.53
CA ALA A 284 4.71 -5.12 9.72
C ALA A 284 3.24 -5.57 9.77
N LEU A 285 2.98 -6.87 9.68
CA LEU A 285 1.62 -7.42 9.70
C LEU A 285 0.98 -7.38 11.10
N SER A 286 1.72 -7.76 12.14
CA SER A 286 1.15 -8.02 13.48
C SER A 286 1.05 -6.80 14.37
N THR A 287 1.70 -5.70 13.98
CA THR A 287 1.65 -4.44 14.75
C THR A 287 0.35 -3.69 14.48
N ASN A 288 -0.30 -3.89 13.33
CA ASN A 288 -1.64 -3.40 13.06
C ASN A 288 -2.71 -4.38 13.59
N ASN A 289 -3.99 -4.02 13.53
CA ASN A 289 -5.15 -4.91 13.68
C ASN A 289 -5.30 -5.93 12.53
N GLY A 290 -4.22 -6.19 11.79
CA GLY A 290 -4.22 -7.24 10.77
C GLY A 290 -4.38 -8.61 11.38
N ILE A 291 -3.80 -8.85 12.56
CA ILE A 291 -3.87 -10.12 13.31
C ILE A 291 -4.57 -9.84 14.63
N ASP A 292 -5.87 -10.15 14.68
CA ASP A 292 -6.71 -10.10 15.88
C ASP A 292 -7.40 -11.44 16.13
#